data_AF-A0A177N8N3-F1
#
_entry.id   AF-A0A177N8N3-F1
#
_cell.length_a   1.000
_cell.length_b   1.000
_cell.length_c   1.000
_cell.angle_alpha   90.00
_cell.angle_beta   90.00
_cell.angle_gamma   90.00
#
_symmetry.space_group_name_H-M   'P 1'
#
loop_
_entity.id
_entity.type
_entity.pdbx_description
1 polymer ?
#
loop_
_entity_poly.entity_id
_entity_poly.type
_entity_poly.pdbx_seq_one_letter_code
_entity_poly.pdbx_strand_id
1 'polypeptide(L)'
;MNHIDLNQPPPNHTFSVSVNREETDGERWVRLFKDLALFVVALGFVITIATLCYSTLLSASASAEEKKWTMSILSAATGGLIGYLIRK
;
A
#
# COMPACT_ATOMS: atom_id res chain seq x y z
N MET A 1 4.92 2.88 -40.96
CA MET A 1 5.50 3.70 -39.87
C MET A 1 5.24 5.14 -40.22
N ASN A 2 4.34 5.82 -39.48
CA ASN A 2 4.00 7.22 -39.73
C ASN A 2 5.06 8.10 -39.06
N HIS A 3 5.94 8.69 -39.87
CA HIS A 3 6.99 9.60 -39.41
C HIS A 3 6.35 10.96 -39.14
N ILE A 4 6.17 11.31 -37.86
CA ILE A 4 5.70 12.65 -37.46
C ILE A 4 6.93 13.56 -37.43
N ASP A 5 6.99 14.53 -38.34
CA ASP A 5 8.03 15.55 -38.31
C ASP A 5 7.66 16.64 -37.29
N LEU A 6 8.38 16.63 -36.16
CA LEU A 6 8.20 17.60 -35.08
C LEU A 6 8.67 19.01 -35.45
N ASN A 7 9.42 19.17 -36.55
CA ASN A 7 9.89 20.48 -37.02
C ASN A 7 8.85 21.21 -37.89
N GLN A 8 7.81 20.52 -38.37
CA GLN A 8 6.73 21.10 -39.17
C GLN A 8 5.36 20.59 -38.70
N PRO A 9 4.91 21.00 -37.50
CA PRO A 9 3.59 20.63 -37.02
C PRO A 9 2.49 21.25 -37.91
N PRO A 10 1.43 20.50 -38.25
CA PRO A 10 0.26 21.07 -38.92
C PRO A 10 -0.33 22.21 -38.09
N PRO A 11 -0.77 23.31 -38.72
CA PRO A 11 -1.41 24.40 -37.99
C PRO A 11 -2.62 23.89 -37.18
N ASN A 12 -2.88 24.51 -36.03
CA ASN A 12 -3.95 24.15 -35.08
C ASN A 12 -3.82 22.83 -34.28
N HIS A 13 -2.61 22.28 -34.14
CA HIS A 13 -2.37 21.09 -33.28
C HIS A 13 -1.38 21.40 -32.16
N THR A 14 -1.69 20.96 -30.94
CA THR A 14 -0.78 21.01 -29.78
C THR A 14 -0.19 19.62 -29.56
N PHE A 15 1.14 19.51 -29.68
CA PHE A 15 1.86 18.27 -29.37
C PHE A 15 2.57 18.42 -28.02
N SER A 16 2.37 17.45 -27.13
CA SER A 16 3.11 17.32 -25.88
C SER A 16 4.02 16.12 -25.98
N VAL A 17 5.34 16.36 -26.03
CA VAL A 17 6.35 15.32 -26.07
C VAL A 17 7.00 15.24 -24.69
N SER A 18 6.85 14.10 -24.02
CA SER A 18 7.55 13.81 -22.77
C SER A 18 8.60 12.73 -23.01
N VAL A 19 9.83 13.03 -22.60
CA VAL A 19 10.92 12.05 -22.58
C VAL A 19 10.96 11.46 -21.18
N ASN A 20 10.44 10.24 -21.05
CA ASN A 20 10.59 9.49 -19.81
C ASN A 20 11.86 8.66 -19.89
N ARG A 21 12.64 8.68 -18.82
CA ARG A 21 13.78 7.78 -18.67
C ARG A 21 13.23 6.35 -18.52
N GLU A 22 13.71 5.42 -19.34
CA GLU A 22 13.44 4.00 -19.13
C GLU A 22 14.09 3.57 -17.81
N GLU A 23 13.27 2.98 -16.93
CA GLU A 23 13.75 2.40 -15.69
C GLU A 23 14.67 1.23 -16.03
N THR A 24 15.93 1.30 -15.57
CA THR A 24 16.85 0.17 -15.74
C THR A 24 16.41 -1.00 -14.85
N ASP A 25 16.75 -2.24 -15.23
CA ASP A 25 16.39 -3.42 -14.44
C ASP A 25 16.86 -3.31 -12.98
N GLY A 26 18.04 -2.72 -12.75
CA GLY A 26 18.56 -2.47 -11.40
C GLY A 26 17.70 -1.51 -10.58
N GLU A 27 17.26 -0.40 -11.18
CA GLU A 27 16.37 0.58 -10.52
C GLU A 27 15.01 -0.05 -10.19
N ARG A 28 14.49 -0.87 -11.10
CA ARG A 28 13.26 -1.63 -10.89
C ARG A 28 13.36 -2.57 -9.70
N TRP A 29 14.48 -3.30 -9.57
CA TRP A 29 14.72 -4.20 -8.44
C TRP A 29 14.74 -3.44 -7.11
N VAL A 30 15.42 -2.29 -7.05
CA VAL A 30 15.47 -1.47 -5.82
C VAL A 30 14.08 -0.98 -5.42
N ARG A 31 13.29 -0.49 -6.39
CA ARG A 31 11.91 -0.05 -6.14
C ARG A 31 11.04 -1.19 -5.61
N LEU A 32 11.05 -2.33 -6.29
CA LEU A 32 10.25 -3.49 -5.88
C LEU A 32 10.67 -4.03 -4.52
N PHE A 33 11.97 -4.09 -4.24
CA PHE A 33 12.48 -4.52 -2.94
C PHE A 33 12.05 -3.56 -1.82
N LYS A 34 12.15 -2.25 -2.04
CA LYS A 34 11.67 -1.24 -1.09
C LYS A 34 10.18 -1.43 -0.80
N ASP A 35 9.37 -1.60 -1.85
CA ASP A 35 7.93 -1.77 -1.70
C ASP A 35 7.59 -3.08 -0.95
N LEU A 36 8.31 -4.16 -1.25
CA LEU A 36 8.18 -5.44 -0.53
C LEU A 36 8.58 -5.31 0.95
N ALA A 37 9.72 -4.67 1.24
CA ALA A 37 10.19 -4.46 2.60
C ALA A 37 9.19 -3.63 3.40
N LEU A 38 8.66 -2.55 2.81
CA LEU A 38 7.62 -1.74 3.42
C LEU A 38 6.36 -2.57 3.74
N PHE A 39 5.93 -3.41 2.80
CA PHE A 39 4.78 -4.28 2.98
C PHE A 39 4.99 -5.31 4.09
N VAL A 40 6.16 -5.96 4.13
CA VAL A 40 6.50 -6.95 5.17
C VAL A 40 6.57 -6.32 6.55
N VAL A 41 7.17 -5.13 6.67
CA VAL A 41 7.22 -4.40 7.95
C VAL A 41 5.82 -4.04 8.41
N ALA A 42 4.99 -3.49 7.52
CA ALA A 42 3.59 -3.17 7.84
C ALA A 42 2.81 -4.41 8.29
N LEU A 43 2.97 -5.54 7.58
CA LEU A 43 2.34 -6.81 7.93
C LEU A 43 2.78 -7.29 9.32
N GLY A 44 4.08 -7.19 9.63
CA GLY A 44 4.62 -7.52 10.95
C GLY A 44 3.98 -6.71 12.08
N PHE A 45 3.79 -5.41 11.88
CA PHE A 45 3.08 -4.57 12.85
C PHE A 45 1.63 -5.00 13.04
N VAL A 46 0.90 -5.27 11.95
CA VAL A 46 -0.50 -5.74 12.01
C VAL A 46 -0.60 -7.05 12.79
N ILE A 47 0.27 -8.03 12.49
CA ILE A 47 0.31 -9.31 13.20
C ILE A 47 0.60 -9.10 14.68
N THR A 48 1.61 -8.29 15.01
CA THR A 48 2.00 -8.03 16.40
C THR A 48 0.85 -7.41 17.19
N ILE A 49 0.19 -6.39 16.63
CA ILE A 49 -0.98 -5.76 17.26
C ILE A 49 -2.10 -6.77 17.44
N ALA A 50 -2.42 -7.57 16.41
CA ALA A 50 -3.45 -8.59 16.49
C ALA A 50 -3.16 -9.63 17.58
N THR A 51 -1.91 -10.09 17.70
CA THR A 51 -1.49 -11.04 18.74
C THR A 51 -1.60 -10.43 20.13
N LEU A 52 -1.13 -9.19 20.33
CA LEU A 52 -1.28 -8.50 21.61
C LEU A 52 -2.75 -8.35 21.99
N CYS A 53 -3.58 -7.90 21.04
CA CYS A 53 -5.00 -7.77 21.24
C CYS A 53 -5.65 -9.11 21.64
N TYR A 54 -5.35 -10.16 20.89
CA TYR A 54 -5.87 -11.49 21.18
C TYR A 54 -5.44 -11.98 22.58
N SER A 55 -4.18 -11.73 22.96
CA SER A 55 -3.66 -12.11 24.29
C SER A 55 -4.36 -11.35 25.44
N THR A 56 -4.65 -10.06 25.27
CA THR A 56 -5.37 -9.25 26.27
C THR A 56 -6.81 -9.72 26.45
N LEU A 57 -7.47 -10.17 25.38
CA LEU A 57 -8.84 -10.69 25.48
C LEU A 57 -8.91 -11.98 26.30
N LEU A 58 -7.94 -12.87 26.08
CA LEU A 58 -7.84 -14.15 26.79
C LEU A 58 -7.31 -14.01 28.22
N SER A 59 -6.59 -12.93 28.53
CA SER A 59 -6.04 -12.71 29.86
C SER A 59 -7.13 -12.58 30.92
N ALA A 60 -7.00 -13.32 32.02
CA ALA A 60 -7.87 -13.22 33.19
C ALA A 60 -7.58 -11.97 34.04
N SER A 61 -6.36 -11.42 33.94
CA SER A 61 -5.94 -10.23 34.69
C SER A 61 -6.30 -8.91 33.98
N ALA A 62 -6.70 -8.97 32.71
CA ALA A 62 -7.08 -7.79 31.94
C ALA A 62 -8.44 -7.27 32.39
N SER A 63 -8.53 -5.97 32.61
CA SER A 63 -9.74 -5.27 32.97
C SER A 63 -10.78 -5.29 31.84
N ALA A 64 -12.05 -5.05 32.19
CA ALA A 64 -13.13 -4.94 31.21
C ALA A 64 -12.89 -3.81 30.20
N GLU A 65 -12.25 -2.72 30.63
CA GLU A 65 -11.91 -1.58 29.78
C GLU A 65 -10.83 -1.94 28.74
N GLU A 66 -9.75 -2.59 29.15
CA GLU A 66 -8.69 -3.03 28.25
C GLU A 66 -9.22 -3.98 27.19
N LYS A 67 -10.10 -4.92 27.57
CA LYS A 67 -10.76 -5.84 26.63
C LYS A 67 -11.66 -5.09 25.63
N LYS A 68 -12.35 -4.05 26.07
CA LYS A 68 -13.21 -3.22 25.20
C LYS A 68 -12.40 -2.47 24.15
N TRP A 69 -11.32 -1.80 24.57
CA TRP A 69 -10.42 -1.09 23.65
C TRP A 69 -9.80 -2.05 22.63
N THR A 70 -9.39 -3.22 23.12
CA THR A 70 -8.82 -4.27 22.29
C THR A 70 -9.79 -4.80 21.23
N MET A 71 -11.05 -5.04 21.60
CA MET A 71 -12.10 -5.43 20.65
C MET A 71 -12.36 -4.35 19.58
N SER A 72 -12.31 -3.06 19.97
CA SER A 72 -12.46 -1.95 19.03
C SER A 72 -11.34 -1.94 17.98
N ILE A 73 -10.09 -2.15 18.40
CA ILE A 73 -8.93 -2.22 17.50
C ILE A 73 -9.07 -3.39 16.52
N LEU A 74 -9.43 -4.57 17.00
CA LEU A 74 -9.64 -5.75 16.14
C LEU A 74 -10.77 -5.55 15.12
N SER A 75 -11.85 -4.87 15.54
CA SER A 75 -12.99 -4.58 14.66
C SER A 75 -12.61 -3.58 13.57
N ALA A 76 -11.85 -2.53 13.92
CA ALA A 76 -11.33 -1.56 12.97
C ALA A 76 -10.34 -2.21 11.97
N ALA A 77 -9.44 -3.07 12.46
CA ALA A 77 -8.50 -3.80 11.61
C ALA A 77 -9.23 -4.73 10.62
N THR A 78 -10.25 -5.44 11.08
CA THR A 78 -11.10 -6.31 10.23
C THR A 78 -11.84 -5.48 9.17
N GLY A 79 -12.43 -4.35 9.56
CA GLY A 79 -13.11 -3.43 8.64
C GLY A 79 -12.16 -2.86 7.59
N GLY A 80 -10.93 -2.50 7.98
CA GLY A 80 -9.89 -2.03 7.06
C GLY A 80 -9.45 -3.10 6.05
N LEU A 81 -9.27 -4.34 6.50
CA LEU A 81 -8.94 -5.49 5.64
C LEU A 81 -10.05 -5.79 4.64
N ILE A 82 -11.29 -5.89 5.12
CA ILE A 82 -12.46 -6.13 4.25
C ILE A 82 -12.63 -4.99 3.26
N GLY A 83 -12.50 -3.73 3.71
CA GLY A 83 -12.58 -2.55 2.86
C GLY A 83 -11.51 -2.53 1.78
N TYR A 84 -10.28 -2.96 2.09
CA TYR A 84 -9.22 -3.12 1.10
C TYR A 84 -9.53 -4.20 0.06
N LEU A 85 -10.06 -5.35 0.50
CA LEU A 85 -10.37 -6.48 -0.38
C LEU A 85 -11.57 -6.23 -1.31
N ILE A 86 -12.59 -5.51 -0.84
CA ILE A 86 -13.81 -5.21 -1.63
C ILE A 86 -13.58 -4.08 -2.64
N ARG A 87 -12.62 -3.18 -2.38
CA ARG A 87 -12.34 -2.02 -3.25
C ARG A 87 -11.34 -2.33 -4.37
N LYS A 88 -10.97 -3.60 -4.54
CA LYS A 88 -10.32 -4.13 -5.74
C LYS A 88 -11.35 -4.64 -6.73
#